data_AF-A0A6B3IV07-F1
#
_entry.id   AF-A0A6B3IV07-F1
#
_cell.length_a   1.000
_cell.length_b   1.000
_cell.length_c   1.000
_cell.angle_alpha   90.00
_cell.angle_beta   90.00
_cell.angle_gamma   90.00
#
_symmetry.space_group_name_H-M   'P 1'
#
loop_
_entity.id
_entity.type
_entity.pdbx_description
1 polymer ?
#
loop_
_entity_poly.entity_id
_entity_poly.type
_entity_poly.pdbx_seq_one_letter_code
_entity_poly.pdbx_strand_id
1 'polypeptide(L)'
;ADLDKSFGDASWENVVARKPEAIVIYDYGSTTVEQKKKRLLSDPALADVPAIKNKRFAVMPLSDAVLGVRVPAAVEKLAAQLHPAATTS
;
A
#
# COMPACT_ATOMS: atom_id res chain seq x y z
N ALA A 1 3.06 18.47 -10.03
CA ALA A 1 2.86 19.16 -8.75
C ALA A 1 3.02 18.12 -7.66
N ASP A 2 4.21 18.14 -7.05
CA ASP A 2 4.70 17.16 -6.09
C ASP A 2 3.85 17.11 -4.81
N LEU A 3 3.63 15.90 -4.31
CA LEU A 3 2.91 15.66 -3.05
C LEU A 3 3.89 15.80 -1.89
N ASP A 4 4.00 17.02 -1.37
CA ASP A 4 4.92 17.43 -0.31
C ASP A 4 4.42 17.07 1.12
N LYS A 5 3.79 15.91 1.29
CA LYS A 5 3.40 15.38 2.62
C LYS A 5 3.54 13.87 2.68
N SER A 6 4.46 13.39 3.53
CA SER A 6 4.70 11.96 3.77
C SER A 6 3.48 11.22 4.36
N PHE A 7 2.54 11.95 4.95
CA PHE A 7 1.22 11.47 5.35
C PHE A 7 0.20 12.60 5.12
N GLY A 8 -0.37 12.67 3.93
CA GLY A 8 -1.52 13.52 3.66
C GLY A 8 -2.81 12.82 4.10
N ASP A 9 -3.74 13.54 4.72
CA ASP A 9 -5.10 13.06 4.99
C ASP A 9 -5.74 12.59 3.68
N ALA A 10 -5.64 11.30 3.39
CA ALA A 10 -6.34 10.68 2.28
C ALA A 10 -7.76 10.35 2.77
N SER A 11 -8.69 11.26 2.51
CA SER A 11 -10.12 10.92 2.64
C SER A 11 -10.47 9.78 1.68
N TRP A 12 -11.45 8.95 2.04
CA TRP A 12 -11.84 7.80 1.20
C TRP A 12 -12.37 8.25 -0.17
N GLU A 13 -12.98 9.42 -0.25
CA GLU A 13 -13.43 10.02 -1.51
C GLU A 13 -12.25 10.29 -2.45
N ASN A 14 -11.12 10.77 -1.92
CA ASN A 14 -9.92 10.99 -2.70
C ASN A 14 -9.30 9.67 -3.20
N VAL A 15 -9.36 8.60 -2.40
CA VAL A 15 -8.90 7.27 -2.81
C VAL A 15 -9.74 6.75 -3.97
N VAL A 16 -11.07 6.87 -3.88
CA VAL A 16 -11.99 6.48 -4.95
C VAL A 16 -11.76 7.30 -6.21
N ALA A 17 -11.62 8.62 -6.07
CA ALA A 17 -11.40 9.52 -7.21
C ALA A 17 -10.06 9.26 -7.92
N ARG A 18 -8.99 8.99 -7.16
CA ARG A 18 -7.64 8.75 -7.71
C ARG A 18 -7.46 7.36 -8.30
N LYS A 19 -8.36 6.41 -8.01
CA LYS A 19 -8.34 5.03 -8.52
C LYS A 19 -6.95 4.39 -8.47
N PRO A 20 -6.33 4.24 -7.29
CA PRO A 20 -5.01 3.68 -7.19
C PRO A 20 -4.95 2.24 -7.70
N GLU A 21 -3.81 1.91 -8.30
CA GLU A 21 -3.49 0.58 -8.82
C GLU A 21 -2.97 -0.39 -7.76
N ALA A 22 -2.43 0.13 -6.65
CA ALA A 22 -1.97 -0.65 -5.51
C ALA A 22 -2.23 0.10 -4.18
N ILE A 23 -2.42 -0.65 -3.10
CA ILE A 23 -2.55 -0.12 -1.73
C ILE A 23 -1.41 -0.69 -0.89
N VAL A 24 -0.66 0.18 -0.23
CA VAL A 24 0.36 -0.22 0.76
C VAL A 24 -0.30 -0.23 2.13
N ILE A 25 -0.33 -1.40 2.77
CA ILE A 25 -0.82 -1.59 4.14
C ILE A 25 0.36 -1.45 5.08
N TYR A 26 0.30 -0.45 5.95
CA TYR A 26 1.29 -0.29 7.01
C TYR A 26 0.99 -1.26 8.15
N ASP A 27 1.87 -2.24 8.36
CA ASP A 27 1.73 -3.26 9.41
C ASP A 27 2.37 -2.77 10.71
N TYR A 28 1.58 -1.95 11.40
CA TYR A 28 1.85 -1.42 12.73
C TYR A 28 0.56 -1.41 13.58
N GLY A 29 0.75 -1.45 14.90
CA GLY A 29 -0.33 -1.44 15.89
C GLY A 29 -0.95 -2.81 16.14
N SER A 30 -2.14 -2.81 16.76
CA SER A 30 -2.84 -4.04 17.15
C SER A 30 -3.73 -4.63 16.05
N THR A 31 -4.03 -3.87 14.99
CA THR A 31 -4.85 -4.35 13.88
C THR A 31 -3.99 -5.08 12.87
N THR A 32 -4.28 -6.36 12.65
CA THR A 32 -3.53 -7.20 11.73
C THR A 32 -3.71 -6.75 10.29
N VAL A 33 -2.75 -7.06 9.43
CA VAL A 33 -2.85 -6.86 7.97
C VAL A 33 -4.13 -7.46 7.40
N GLU A 34 -4.49 -8.67 7.83
CA GLU A 34 -5.68 -9.36 7.34
C GLU A 34 -6.98 -8.66 7.76
N GLN A 35 -7.03 -8.09 8.97
CA GLN A 35 -8.16 -7.25 9.39
C GLN A 35 -8.25 -5.98 8.54
N LYS A 36 -7.11 -5.34 8.23
CA LYS A 36 -7.05 -4.16 7.35
C LYS A 36 -7.52 -4.49 5.93
N LYS A 37 -7.02 -5.58 5.33
CA LYS A 37 -7.49 -6.08 4.01
C LYS A 37 -8.98 -6.36 4.02
N LYS A 38 -9.49 -7.05 5.05
CA LYS A 38 -10.91 -7.37 5.16
C LYS A 38 -11.77 -6.11 5.16
N ARG A 39 -11.39 -5.08 5.93
CA ARG A 39 -12.10 -3.80 5.97
C ARG A 39 -12.13 -3.09 4.62
N LEU A 40 -11.01 -3.14 3.88
CA LEU A 40 -10.90 -2.54 2.54
C LEU A 40 -11.76 -3.28 1.51
N LEU A 41 -11.73 -4.62 1.54
CA LEU A 41 -12.50 -5.47 0.61
C LEU A 41 -13.99 -5.50 0.93
N SER A 42 -14.39 -5.22 2.17
CA SER A 42 -15.79 -5.17 2.59
C SER A 42 -16.45 -3.79 2.38
N ASP A 43 -15.71 -2.79 1.94
CA ASP A 43 -16.25 -1.45 1.73
C ASP A 43 -16.85 -1.31 0.32
N PRO A 44 -18.19 -1.14 0.19
CA PRO A 44 -18.81 -0.97 -1.12
C PRO A 44 -18.35 0.33 -1.81
N ALA A 45 -17.96 1.36 -1.07
CA ALA A 45 -17.47 2.61 -1.67
C ALA A 45 -16.13 2.42 -2.39
N LEU A 46 -15.35 1.41 -2.00
CA LEU A 46 -14.05 1.11 -2.58
C LEU A 46 -14.10 0.01 -3.65
N ALA A 47 -15.27 -0.61 -3.87
CA ALA A 47 -15.41 -1.76 -4.76
C ALA A 47 -14.95 -1.49 -6.20
N ASP A 48 -15.02 -0.22 -6.64
CA ASP A 48 -14.60 0.19 -7.98
C ASP A 48 -13.12 0.56 -8.13
N VAL A 49 -12.38 0.63 -7.02
CA VAL A 49 -10.96 0.96 -7.03
C VAL A 49 -10.15 -0.20 -7.62
N PRO A 50 -9.25 0.04 -8.60
CA PRO A 50 -8.45 -1.02 -9.23
C PRO A 50 -7.66 -1.88 -8.23
N ALA A 51 -7.03 -1.26 -7.23
CA ALA A 51 -6.31 -2.00 -6.18
C ALA A 51 -7.20 -2.96 -5.39
N ILE A 52 -8.47 -2.62 -5.17
CA ILE A 52 -9.44 -3.44 -4.45
C ILE A 52 -9.93 -4.58 -5.34
N LYS A 53 -10.36 -4.27 -6.57
CA LYS A 53 -10.80 -5.26 -7.57
C LYS A 53 -9.74 -6.34 -7.80
N ASN A 54 -8.50 -5.91 -7.96
CA ASN A 54 -7.38 -6.79 -8.28
C ASN A 54 -6.65 -7.31 -7.04
N LYS A 55 -7.12 -6.97 -5.83
CA LYS A 55 -6.51 -7.35 -4.54
C LYS A 55 -5.01 -7.05 -4.47
N ARG A 56 -4.58 -5.91 -5.03
CA ARG A 56 -3.18 -5.48 -5.11
C ARG A 56 -2.75 -4.76 -3.84
N PHE A 57 -2.39 -5.55 -2.83
CA PHE A 57 -1.90 -5.07 -1.54
C PHE A 57 -0.41 -5.35 -1.35
N ALA A 58 0.36 -4.31 -1.08
CA ALA A 58 1.71 -4.44 -0.54
C ALA A 58 1.66 -4.27 0.98
N VAL A 59 2.60 -4.87 1.72
CA VAL A 59 2.67 -4.74 3.18
C VAL A 59 4.01 -4.14 3.56
N MET A 60 3.98 -3.09 4.36
CA MET A 60 5.16 -2.44 4.90
C MET A 60 5.17 -2.59 6.43
N PRO A 61 5.99 -3.48 7.01
CA PRO A 61 6.08 -3.63 8.46
C PRO A 61 6.80 -2.45 9.12
N LEU A 62 6.48 -2.17 10.38
CA LEU A 62 7.13 -1.12 11.18
C LEU A 62 8.67 -1.21 11.14
N SER A 63 9.21 -2.44 11.14
CA SER A 63 10.66 -2.69 11.06
C SER A 63 11.32 -2.07 9.82
N ASP A 64 10.56 -1.94 8.73
CA ASP A 64 11.04 -1.41 7.46
C ASP A 64 10.89 0.12 7.38
N ALA A 65 10.09 0.73 8.26
CA ALA A 65 9.87 2.17 8.33
C ALA A 65 10.70 2.90 9.42
N VAL A 66 11.16 2.20 10.46
CA VAL A 66 11.84 2.81 11.64
C VAL A 66 13.37 2.80 11.55
N LEU A 67 13.99 1.96 10.72
CA LEU A 67 15.46 1.86 10.65
C LEU A 67 16.03 2.57 9.42
N GLY A 68 16.34 3.87 9.58
CA GLY A 68 17.00 4.76 8.61
C GLY A 68 18.39 4.34 8.08
N VAL A 69 18.72 3.05 8.10
CA VAL A 69 19.96 2.44 7.57
C VAL A 69 19.72 1.24 6.64
N ARG A 70 18.47 0.91 6.29
CA ARG A 70 18.13 -0.19 5.34
C ARG A 70 17.21 0.21 4.18
N VAL A 71 17.22 1.49 3.82
CA VAL A 71 16.37 2.08 2.76
C VAL A 71 16.49 1.34 1.40
N PRO A 72 17.67 0.90 0.92
CA PRO A 72 17.76 0.25 -0.40
C PRO A 72 17.00 -1.09 -0.48
N ALA A 73 17.15 -1.94 0.54
CA ALA A 73 16.57 -3.28 0.54
C ALA A 73 15.03 -3.27 0.67
N ALA A 74 14.47 -2.27 1.37
CA ALA A 74 13.02 -2.10 1.48
C ALA A 74 12.40 -1.61 0.17
N VAL A 75 13.08 -0.68 -0.53
CA VAL A 75 12.67 -0.21 -1.86
C VAL A 75 12.75 -1.34 -2.88
N GLU A 76 13.79 -2.17 -2.86
CA GLU A 76 13.92 -3.34 -3.75
C GLU A 76 12.81 -4.37 -3.53
N LYS A 77 12.48 -4.67 -2.27
CA LYS A 77 11.37 -5.58 -1.95
C LYS A 77 10.02 -5.03 -2.39
N LEU A 78 9.79 -3.74 -2.21
CA LEU A 78 8.57 -3.07 -2.65
C LEU A 78 8.50 -3.04 -4.18
N ALA A 79 9.61 -2.75 -4.87
CA ALA A 79 9.70 -2.78 -6.32
C ALA A 79 9.43 -4.19 -6.88
N ALA A 80 9.97 -5.24 -6.27
CA ALA A 80 9.71 -6.63 -6.67
C ALA A 80 8.23 -7.04 -6.50
N GLN A 81 7.55 -6.54 -5.45
CA GLN A 81 6.11 -6.78 -5.26
C GLN A 81 5.25 -6.00 -6.26
N LEU A 82 5.69 -4.83 -6.68
CA LEU A 82 4.96 -3.97 -7.62
C LEU A 82 5.25 -4.30 -9.10
N HIS A 83 6.42 -4.88 -9.39
CA HIS A 83 6.91 -5.21 -10.73
C HIS A 83 7.52 -6.63 -10.80
N PRO A 84 6.70 -7.69 -10.72
CA PRO A 84 7.20 -9.07 -10.72
C PRO A 84 7.87 -9.52 -12.04
N ALA A 85 7.73 -8.77 -13.14
CA ALA A 85 8.35 -9.06 -14.44
C ALA A 85 9.83 -8.66 -14.55
N ALA A 86 10.40 -7.95 -13.57
CA ALA A 86 11.77 -7.43 -13.64
C ALA A 86 12.84 -8.35 -13.02
N THR A 87 12.45 -9.43 -12.33
CA THR A 87 13.38 -10.29 -11.57
C THR A 87 13.80 -11.56 -12.32
N THR A 88 13.62 -11.62 -13.64
CA THR A 88 14.16 -12.69 -14.47
C THR A 88 15.29 -12.15 -15.33
N SER A 89 16.51 -12.16 -14.78
CA SER A 89 17.73 -12.39 -15.55
C SER A 89 18.85 -12.89 -14.65
#